data_AF-A0A9W6JE50-F1
#
_entry.id   AF-A0A9W6JE50-F1
#
_cell.length_a   1.000
_cell.length_b   1.000
_cell.length_c   1.000
_cell.angle_alpha   90.00
_cell.angle_beta   90.00
_cell.angle_gamma   90.00
#
_symmetry.space_group_name_H-M   'P 1'
#
loop_
_entity.id
_entity.type
_entity.pdbx_description
1 polymer ?
#
loop_
_entity_poly.entity_id
_entity_poly.type
_entity_poly.pdbx_seq_one_letter_code
_entity_poly.pdbx_strand_id
1 'polypeptide(L)'
;MSPTPIPTFDNPKMADNPAIQLFGAGREKRIYAAMPYTSARSLDFDGHPFTPRLWKGCCARCRSTDSDLDEVLTDDKGGRMFLCSDTDHCAKRRAGAAEI
;
A
#
# COMPACT_ATOMS: atom_id res chain seq x y z
N MET A 1 9.86 15.08 1.51
CA MET A 1 10.22 14.25 0.33
C MET A 1 8.93 13.78 -0.31
N SER A 2 8.87 13.68 -1.64
CA SER A 2 7.77 12.94 -2.29
C SER A 2 8.19 11.48 -2.35
N PRO A 3 7.51 10.55 -1.66
CA PRO A 3 7.55 9.18 -2.15
C PRO A 3 7.03 9.19 -3.60
N THR A 4 7.46 8.23 -4.42
CA THR A 4 6.83 8.00 -5.73
C THR A 4 5.31 7.81 -5.57
N PRO A 5 4.50 7.71 -6.65
CA PRO A 5 3.06 7.54 -6.54
C PRO A 5 2.66 6.19 -5.89
N ILE A 6 2.82 6.10 -4.58
CA ILE A 6 2.40 5.00 -3.71
C ILE A 6 1.11 5.43 -2.99
N PRO A 7 0.23 4.49 -2.66
CA PRO A 7 -0.96 4.79 -1.87
C PRO A 7 -0.54 5.31 -0.48
N THR A 8 -1.35 6.20 0.12
CA THR A 8 -1.09 6.70 1.48
C THR A 8 -1.08 5.59 2.53
N PHE A 9 -1.70 4.45 2.23
CA PHE A 9 -1.62 3.21 3.00
C PHE A 9 -0.17 2.75 3.22
N ASP A 10 0.73 2.98 2.25
CA ASP A 10 2.11 2.51 2.31
C ASP A 10 3.08 3.48 2.99
N ASN A 11 2.71 4.75 3.21
CA ASN A 11 3.61 5.74 3.84
C ASN A 11 4.19 5.27 5.18
N PRO A 12 3.42 4.66 6.11
CA PRO A 12 3.98 4.19 7.38
C PRO A 12 5.05 3.11 7.22
N LYS A 13 5.03 2.33 6.12
CA LYS A 13 6.01 1.26 5.86
C LYS A 13 7.41 1.79 5.50
N MET A 14 7.53 3.09 5.25
CA MET A 14 8.80 3.74 4.92
C MET A 14 9.61 4.12 6.16
N ALA A 15 8.94 4.32 7.30
CA ALA A 15 9.57 4.70 8.56
C ALA A 15 10.38 3.54 9.12
N ASP A 16 11.63 3.80 9.51
CA ASP A 16 12.51 2.84 10.18
C ASP A 16 12.70 1.51 9.41
N ASN A 17 12.53 1.55 8.09
CA ASN A 17 12.60 0.37 7.24
C ASN A 17 14.06 -0.14 7.15
N PRO A 18 14.32 -1.45 7.31
CA PRO A 18 15.66 -2.01 7.22
C PRO A 18 16.22 -2.04 5.78
N ALA A 19 15.37 -1.95 4.76
CA ALA A 19 15.79 -1.91 3.37
C ALA A 19 16.18 -0.49 2.95
N ILE A 20 17.16 -0.39 2.03
CA ILE A 20 17.45 0.88 1.34
C ILE A 20 16.31 1.21 0.39
N GLN A 21 15.84 2.45 0.42
CA GLN A 21 14.76 2.93 -0.46
C GLN A 21 15.34 3.90 -1.48
N LEU A 22 15.21 3.58 -2.77
CA LEU A 22 15.72 4.38 -3.89
C LEU A 22 14.56 4.94 -4.71
N PHE A 23 14.58 6.23 -4.99
CA PHE A 23 13.54 6.93 -5.75
C PHE A 23 14.16 7.62 -6.97
N GLY A 24 13.63 7.31 -8.16
CA GLY A 24 14.06 7.92 -9.42
C GLY A 24 12.94 8.72 -10.06
N ALA A 25 13.23 9.97 -10.41
CA ALA A 25 12.34 10.84 -11.19
C ALA A 25 13.03 11.15 -12.53
N GLY A 26 12.81 10.27 -13.52
CA GLY A 26 13.57 10.25 -14.76
C GLY A 26 13.39 11.52 -15.61
N ARG A 27 12.14 11.99 -15.77
CA ARG A 27 11.84 13.22 -16.51
C ARG A 27 12.45 14.45 -15.83
N GLU A 28 12.45 14.46 -14.51
CA GLU A 28 12.98 15.54 -13.67
C GLU A 28 14.49 15.41 -13.41
N LYS A 29 15.15 14.36 -13.93
CA LYS A 29 16.58 14.04 -13.78
C LYS A 29 17.06 14.08 -12.33
N ARG A 30 16.30 13.46 -11.42
CA ARG A 30 16.58 13.45 -9.97
C ARG A 30 16.58 12.03 -9.41
N ILE A 31 17.48 11.79 -8.45
CA ILE A 31 17.56 10.56 -7.67
C ILE A 31 17.58 10.94 -6.19
N TYR A 32 16.81 10.21 -5.39
CA TYR A 32 16.75 10.36 -3.93
C TYR A 32 16.88 8.98 -3.28
N ALA A 33 17.35 8.96 -2.04
CA ALA A 33 17.40 7.74 -1.25
C ALA A 33 17.01 8.02 0.19
N ALA A 34 16.32 7.06 0.81
CA ALA A 34 16.24 6.95 2.25
C ALA A 34 17.07 5.74 2.68
N MET A 35 18.02 5.98 3.59
CA MET A 35 18.88 4.93 4.12
C MET A 35 18.08 4.01 5.05
N PRO A 36 18.56 2.78 5.30
CA PRO A 36 17.98 1.92 6.32
C PRO A 36 17.80 2.64 7.66
N TYR A 37 16.69 2.37 8.33
CA TYR A 37 16.34 2.94 9.64
C TYR A 37 16.25 4.48 9.65
N THR A 38 15.92 5.09 8.51
CA THR A 38 15.66 6.53 8.44
C THR A 38 14.26 6.83 8.97
N SER A 39 14.16 7.83 9.86
CA SER A 39 12.87 8.34 10.31
C SER A 39 12.09 8.93 9.13
N ALA A 40 10.84 8.50 8.94
CA ALA A 40 9.93 9.08 7.94
C ALA A 40 8.55 9.26 8.57
N ARG A 41 7.93 10.42 8.34
CA ARG A 41 6.55 10.69 8.76
C ARG A 41 5.79 11.40 7.66
N SER A 42 4.54 11.00 7.45
CA SER A 42 3.61 11.78 6.64
C SER A 42 3.40 13.14 7.30
N LEU A 43 3.21 14.18 6.48
CA LEU A 43 2.85 15.50 6.99
C LEU A 43 1.42 15.48 7.51
N ASP A 44 1.24 15.95 8.74
CA ASP A 44 -0.05 16.19 9.38
C ASP A 44 0.00 17.39 10.33
N PHE A 45 -1.13 17.68 10.97
CA PHE A 45 -1.30 18.80 11.90
C PHE A 45 -2.05 18.32 13.15
N ASP A 46 -1.88 19.00 14.28
CA ASP A 46 -2.49 18.61 15.56
C ASP A 46 -4.03 18.46 15.49
N GLY A 47 -4.70 19.29 14.69
CA GLY A 47 -6.16 19.20 14.46
C GLY A 47 -6.58 18.23 13.36
N HIS A 48 -5.63 17.69 12.59
CA HIS A 48 -5.86 16.88 11.40
C HIS A 48 -4.74 15.83 11.26
N PRO A 49 -4.76 14.76 12.09
CA PRO A 49 -3.72 13.74 12.07
C PRO A 49 -3.74 12.96 10.75
N PHE A 50 -2.58 12.45 10.35
CA PHE A 50 -2.49 11.60 9.16
C PHE A 50 -3.32 10.32 9.35
N THR A 51 -4.25 10.08 8.44
CA THR A 51 -5.02 8.84 8.40
C THR A 51 -4.75 8.14 7.06
N PRO A 52 -4.15 6.94 7.05
CA PRO A 52 -3.96 6.19 5.82
C PRO A 52 -5.32 5.85 5.21
N ARG A 53 -5.37 5.74 3.87
CA ARG A 53 -6.58 5.25 3.20
C ARG A 53 -6.86 3.82 3.66
N LEU A 54 -8.08 3.61 4.16
CA LEU A 54 -8.59 2.29 4.54
C LEU A 54 -9.77 1.92 3.64
N TRP A 55 -9.89 0.64 3.33
CA TRP A 55 -11.00 0.10 2.54
C TRP A 55 -12.09 -0.46 3.45
N LYS A 56 -13.35 -0.28 3.03
CA LYS A 56 -14.48 -0.98 3.64
C LYS A 56 -14.66 -2.32 2.91
N GLY A 57 -14.19 -3.41 3.51
CA GLY A 57 -14.33 -4.75 2.95
C GLY A 57 -13.10 -5.62 3.16
N CYS A 58 -13.07 -6.75 2.45
CA CYS A 58 -11.94 -7.65 2.41
C CYS A 58 -11.68 -8.10 0.97
N CYS A 59 -10.47 -8.57 0.70
CA CYS A 59 -10.16 -9.19 -0.58
C CYS A 59 -11.10 -10.38 -0.86
N ALA A 60 -11.77 -10.36 -2.01
CA ALA A 60 -12.70 -11.42 -2.43
C ALA A 60 -12.02 -12.78 -2.65
N ARG A 61 -10.68 -12.81 -2.78
CA ARG A 61 -9.89 -14.04 -2.99
C ARG A 61 -9.32 -14.64 -1.70
N CYS A 62 -8.62 -13.83 -0.91
CA CYS A 62 -7.87 -14.30 0.27
C CYS A 62 -8.44 -13.79 1.60
N ARG A 63 -9.54 -13.03 1.57
CA ARG A 63 -10.21 -12.43 2.74
C ARG A 63 -9.36 -11.46 3.57
N SER A 64 -8.22 -11.01 3.05
CA SER A 64 -7.37 -9.97 3.65
C SER A 64 -8.15 -8.69 3.92
N THR A 65 -8.04 -8.16 5.15
CA THR A 65 -8.57 -6.85 5.58
C THR A 65 -7.47 -5.84 5.89
N ASP A 66 -6.21 -6.25 5.76
CA ASP A 66 -4.98 -5.56 6.14
C ASP A 66 -4.08 -5.26 4.94
N SER A 67 -4.63 -5.33 3.72
CA SER A 67 -3.95 -5.01 2.48
C SER A 67 -4.62 -3.84 1.77
N ASP A 68 -3.85 -3.07 1.00
CA ASP A 68 -4.45 -2.14 0.04
C ASP A 68 -5.22 -2.92 -1.03
N LEU A 69 -6.40 -2.43 -1.39
CA LEU A 69 -7.33 -3.13 -2.27
C LEU A 69 -7.54 -2.36 -3.57
N ASP A 70 -7.58 -3.08 -4.68
CA ASP A 70 -8.10 -2.58 -5.94
C ASP A 70 -9.60 -2.83 -6.01
N GLU A 71 -10.34 -1.83 -6.49
CA GLU A 71 -11.76 -1.95 -6.79
C GLU A 71 -11.95 -2.38 -8.24
N VAL A 72 -12.66 -3.49 -8.45
CA VAL A 72 -12.96 -4.03 -9.78
C VAL A 72 -14.46 -4.00 -10.01
N LEU A 73 -14.88 -3.37 -11.11
CA LEU A 73 -16.26 -3.40 -11.57
C LEU A 73 -16.58 -4.77 -12.16
N THR A 74 -17.67 -5.38 -11.71
CA THR A 74 -18.03 -6.76 -12.10
C THR A 74 -19.08 -6.84 -13.18
N ASP A 75 -19.82 -5.75 -13.40
CA ASP A 75 -20.91 -5.65 -14.35
C ASP A 75 -21.22 -4.18 -14.67
N ASP A 76 -22.06 -3.97 -15.69
CA ASP A 76 -22.52 -2.64 -16.12
C ASP A 76 -23.67 -2.09 -15.25
N LYS A 77 -24.05 -2.79 -14.17
CA LYS A 77 -25.12 -2.42 -13.23
C LYS A 77 -24.57 -1.90 -11.91
N GLY A 78 -23.25 -1.73 -11.80
CA GLY A 78 -22.58 -1.15 -10.64
C GLY A 78 -22.12 -2.17 -9.58
N GLY A 79 -22.11 -3.47 -9.91
CA GLY A 79 -21.48 -4.49 -9.07
C GLY A 79 -19.98 -4.25 -8.93
N ARG A 80 -19.46 -4.50 -7.72
CA ARG A 80 -18.08 -4.20 -7.31
C ARG A 80 -17.50 -5.36 -6.52
N MET A 81 -16.23 -5.65 -6.76
CA MET A 81 -15.43 -6.53 -5.90
C MET A 81 -14.12 -5.86 -5.53
N PHE A 82 -13.56 -6.24 -4.38
CA PHE A 82 -12.28 -5.74 -3.91
C PHE A 82 -11.25 -6.86 -3.93
N LEU A 83 -10.06 -6.59 -4.45
CA LEU A 83 -8.96 -7.55 -4.55
C LEU A 83 -7.70 -6.94 -3.94
N CYS A 84 -6.81 -7.73 -3.36
CA CYS A 84 -5.50 -7.20 -2.97
C CYS A 84 -4.78 -6.63 -4.19
N SER A 85 -4.26 -5.41 -4.06
CA SER A 85 -3.39 -4.82 -5.08
C SER A 85 -2.07 -5.61 -5.19
N ASP A 86 -1.53 -6.04 -4.04
CA ASP A 86 -0.42 -6.99 -3.99
C ASP A 86 -0.92 -8.43 -4.26
N THR A 87 -0.69 -8.90 -5.48
CA THR A 87 -1.07 -10.24 -5.93
C THR A 87 -0.19 -11.35 -5.37
N ASP A 88 1.08 -11.08 -5.04
CA ASP A 88 2.00 -12.04 -4.42
C ASP A 88 1.60 -12.29 -2.96
N HIS A 89 1.35 -11.23 -2.20
CA HIS A 89 0.78 -11.33 -0.85
C HIS A 89 -0.54 -12.12 -0.86
N CYS A 90 -1.42 -11.83 -1.82
CA CYS A 90 -2.68 -12.55 -1.97
C CYS A 90 -2.49 -14.05 -2.25
N ALA A 91 -1.54 -14.40 -3.14
CA ALA A 91 -1.23 -15.78 -3.46
C ALA A 91 -0.67 -16.54 -2.24
N LYS A 92 0.28 -15.94 -1.51
CA LYS A 92 0.86 -16.51 -0.29
C LYS A 92 -0.20 -16.81 0.78
N ARG A 93 -1.12 -15.87 1.02
CA ARG A 93 -2.21 -16.08 1.98
C ARG A 93 -3.14 -17.22 1.57
N ARG A 94 -3.41 -17.38 0.27
CA ARG A 94 -4.24 -18.49 -0.22
C ARG A 94 -3.54 -19.84 -0.14
N ALA A 95 -2.22 -19.86 -0.32
CA ALA A 95 -1.42 -21.07 -0.15
C ALA A 95 -1.35 -21.49 1.33
N GLY A 96 -1.10 -20.54 2.24
CA GLY A 96 -1.06 -20.81 3.69
C GLY A 96 -2.42 -21.15 4.31
N ALA A 97 -3.53 -20.70 3.71
CA ALA A 97 -4.87 -21.09 4.13
C ALA A 97 -5.24 -22.56 3.80
N ALA A 98 -4.42 -23.26 3.01
CA ALA A 98 -4.60 -24.67 2.67
C ALA A 98 -3.93 -25.63 3.67
N GLU A 99 -3.24 -25.12 4.71
CA GLU A 99 -2.54 -25.92 5.74
C GLU A 99 -3.23 -25.84 7.12
N ILE A 100 -4.55 -26.07 7.17
CA ILE A 100 -5.31 -26.32 8.42
C ILE A 100 -6.26 -27.49 8.20
#